data_AF-A0A5E4ITM4-F1
#
_entry.id   AF-A0A5E4ITM4-F1
#
_cell.length_a   1.000
_cell.length_b   1.000
_cell.length_c   1.000
_cell.angle_alpha   90.00
_cell.angle_beta   90.00
_cell.angle_gamma   90.00
#
_symmetry.space_group_name_H-M   'P 1'
#
loop_
_entity.id
_entity.type
_entity.pdbx_description
1 polymer ?
#
loop_
_entity_poly.entity_id
_entity_poly.type
_entity_poly.pdbx_seq_one_letter_code
_entity_poly.pdbx_strand_id
1 'polypeptide(L)'
;METLLLSEDLRKTRAKIVCTSRSCDFTTDQTRSGAAAAVGNCLKCGSPLAIASEEDIVFDLSKLADQSGAIVKIISSEFEEGAQLYKAFGGIAAILRFKTGHV
;
A
#
# COMPACT_ATOMS: atom_id res chain seq x y z
N MET A 1 -14.51 5.30 3.67
CA MET A 1 -14.31 6.24 2.54
C MET A 1 -15.47 6.09 1.57
N GLU A 2 -15.63 7.00 0.61
CA GLU A 2 -16.65 6.89 -0.44
C GLU A 2 -16.05 6.32 -1.73
N THR A 3 -15.02 6.98 -2.25
CA THR A 3 -14.37 6.60 -3.51
C THR A 3 -12.86 6.56 -3.30
N LEU A 4 -12.21 5.49 -3.75
CA LEU A 4 -10.77 5.34 -3.83
C LEU A 4 -10.31 5.58 -5.28
N LEU A 5 -9.33 6.45 -5.46
CA LEU A 5 -8.75 6.81 -6.75
C LEU A 5 -7.32 6.28 -6.78
N LEU A 6 -7.03 5.41 -7.73
CA LEU A 6 -5.71 4.80 -7.91
C LEU A 6 -5.20 5.11 -9.31
N SER A 7 -3.95 5.53 -9.43
CA SER A 7 -3.31 5.72 -10.73
C SER A 7 -2.92 4.38 -11.36
N GLU A 8 -3.06 4.25 -12.68
CA GLU A 8 -2.61 3.07 -13.42
C GLU A 8 -1.07 2.87 -13.38
N ASP A 9 -0.32 3.95 -13.17
CA ASP A 9 1.14 3.95 -13.12
C ASP A 9 1.70 3.54 -11.75
N LEU A 10 0.83 3.12 -10.82
CA LEU A 10 1.22 2.78 -9.46
C LEU A 10 2.00 1.45 -9.42
N ARG A 11 3.33 1.54 -9.57
CA ARG A 11 4.26 0.40 -9.48
C ARG A 11 4.77 0.20 -8.06
N LYS A 12 3.90 -0.27 -7.16
CA LYS A 12 4.26 -0.61 -5.77
C LYS A 12 3.60 -1.92 -5.33
N THR A 13 4.18 -2.57 -4.35
CA THR A 13 3.68 -3.81 -3.75
C THR A 13 3.44 -3.62 -2.25
N ARG A 14 2.53 -4.41 -1.70
CA ARG A 14 2.34 -4.58 -0.26
C ARG A 14 2.98 -5.89 0.16
N ALA A 15 4.06 -5.81 0.94
CA ALA A 15 4.79 -6.97 1.43
C ALA A 15 4.51 -7.22 2.91
N LYS A 16 4.12 -8.45 3.24
CA LYS A 16 4.06 -8.94 4.62
C LYS A 16 5.41 -9.50 5.00
N ILE A 17 6.05 -8.87 5.98
CA ILE A 17 7.37 -9.23 6.47
C ILE A 17 7.20 -9.94 7.81
N VAL A 18 7.89 -11.06 7.97
CA VAL A 18 7.85 -11.88 9.19
C VAL A 18 9.27 -12.20 9.63
N CYS A 19 9.46 -12.36 10.95
CA CYS A 19 10.69 -12.93 11.46
C CYS A 19 10.75 -14.42 11.17
N THR A 20 11.93 -14.88 10.72
CA THR A 20 12.19 -16.30 10.44
C THR A 20 12.38 -17.15 11.71
N SER A 21 12.63 -16.51 12.85
CA SER A 21 12.82 -17.20 14.11
C SER A 21 11.48 -17.60 14.74
N ARG A 22 11.33 -18.90 15.05
CA ARG A 22 10.10 -19.45 15.63
C ARG A 22 9.76 -18.91 17.04
N SER A 23 10.75 -18.38 17.75
CA SER A 23 10.56 -17.76 19.07
C SER A 23 10.24 -16.27 19.00
N CYS A 24 10.15 -15.69 17.79
CA CYS A 24 9.87 -14.28 17.59
C CYS A 24 8.60 -14.10 16.74
N ASP A 25 7.65 -13.33 17.26
CA ASP A 25 6.34 -13.08 16.64
C ASP A 25 6.31 -11.81 15.77
N PHE A 26 7.47 -11.24 15.44
CA PHE A 26 7.53 -9.98 14.71
C PHE A 26 6.94 -10.13 13.30
N THR A 27 5.92 -9.32 13.02
CA THR A 27 5.36 -9.16 11.69
C THR A 27 5.07 -7.68 11.42
N THR A 28 5.27 -7.25 10.17
CA THR A 28 4.93 -5.91 9.72
C THR A 28 4.52 -5.95 8.25
N ASP A 29 3.61 -5.07 7.87
CA ASP A 29 3.31 -4.83 6.46
C ASP A 29 4.09 -3.60 5.99
N GLN A 30 4.73 -3.69 4.83
CA GLN A 30 5.50 -2.61 4.25
C GLN A 30 5.10 -2.41 2.79
N THR A 31 4.84 -1.17 2.40
CA THR A 31 4.69 -0.80 0.99
C THR A 31 6.09 -0.66 0.37
N ARG A 32 6.35 -1.39 -0.70
CA ARG A 32 7.66 -1.46 -1.37
C ARG A 32 7.53 -0.99 -2.82
N SER A 33 8.61 -0.42 -3.35
CA SER A 33 8.76 -0.14 -4.78
C SER A 33 9.80 -1.11 -5.37
N GLY A 34 9.91 -1.17 -6.70
CA GLY A 34 10.90 -2.03 -7.36
C GLY A 34 12.36 -1.81 -6.95
N ALA A 35 12.68 -0.63 -6.38
CA ALA A 35 14.01 -0.29 -5.86
C ALA A 35 14.15 -0.45 -4.33
N ALA A 36 13.17 -1.06 -3.66
CA ALA A 36 13.19 -1.20 -2.20
C ALA A 36 14.34 -2.12 -1.76
N ALA A 37 15.06 -1.70 -0.71
CA ALA A 37 16.11 -2.49 -0.10
C ALA A 37 15.58 -3.83 0.46
N ALA A 38 16.50 -4.74 0.75
CA ALA A 38 16.20 -5.97 1.47
C ALA A 38 15.70 -5.65 2.89
N VAL A 39 14.81 -6.50 3.41
CA VAL A 39 14.12 -6.29 4.70
C VAL A 39 15.03 -6.39 5.93
N GLY A 40 16.23 -6.97 5.79
CA GLY A 40 17.26 -6.99 6.82
C GLY A 40 16.95 -7.92 8.00
N ASN A 41 17.37 -7.52 9.19
CA ASN A 41 17.26 -8.31 10.42
C ASN A 41 16.20 -7.75 11.37
N CYS A 42 15.61 -8.63 12.18
CA CYS A 42 14.59 -8.29 13.14
C CYS A 42 15.17 -7.47 14.30
N LEU A 43 14.56 -6.32 14.59
CA LEU A 43 14.96 -5.46 15.71
C LEU A 43 14.68 -6.07 17.09
N LYS A 44 13.78 -7.06 17.20
CA LYS A 44 13.47 -7.74 18.46
C LYS A 44 14.49 -8.80 18.86
N CYS A 45 14.95 -9.61 17.91
CA CYS A 45 15.75 -10.81 18.20
C CYS A 45 17.03 -10.96 17.36
N GLY A 46 17.31 -10.03 16.44
CA GLY A 46 18.48 -10.05 15.57
C GLY A 46 18.44 -11.08 14.43
N SER A 47 17.43 -11.96 14.38
CA SER A 47 17.29 -12.98 13.33
C SER A 47 16.85 -12.36 11.98
N PRO A 48 17.16 -12.99 10.83
CA PRO A 48 16.76 -12.49 9.52
C PRO A 48 15.24 -12.33 9.37
N LEU A 49 14.81 -11.27 8.68
CA LEU A 49 13.44 -11.09 8.24
C LEU A 49 13.24 -11.70 6.84
N ALA A 50 12.04 -12.20 6.58
CA ALA A 50 11.65 -12.72 5.28
C ALA A 50 10.31 -12.12 4.84
N ILE A 51 10.12 -12.01 3.53
CA ILE A 51 8.85 -11.63 2.93
C ILE A 51 7.99 -12.89 2.85
N ALA A 52 6.92 -12.94 3.63
CA ALA A 52 5.97 -14.05 3.65
C ALA A 52 5.00 -13.99 2.47
N SER A 53 4.58 -12.79 2.09
CA SER A 53 3.73 -12.54 0.93
C SER A 53 4.00 -11.15 0.37
N GLU A 54 3.82 -10.99 -0.93
CA GLU A 54 3.91 -9.71 -1.61
C GLU A 54 2.82 -9.67 -2.69
N GLU A 55 1.96 -8.65 -2.63
CA GLU A 55 0.86 -8.46 -3.56
C GLU A 55 0.88 -7.04 -4.15
N ASP A 56 0.23 -6.84 -5.30
CA ASP A 56 0.14 -5.53 -5.93
C ASP A 56 -0.63 -4.55 -5.02
N ILE A 57 -0.11 -3.33 -4.84
CA ILE A 57 -0.74 -2.33 -3.97
C ILE A 57 -2.15 -1.96 -4.46
N VAL A 58 -2.39 -1.97 -5.77
CA VAL A 58 -3.71 -1.69 -6.37
C VAL A 58 -4.69 -2.77 -5.93
N PHE A 59 -4.24 -4.03 -5.92
CA PHE A 59 -5.07 -5.14 -5.48
C PHE A 59 -5.35 -5.10 -3.97
N ASP A 60 -4.33 -4.88 -3.14
CA ASP A 60 -4.46 -4.76 -1.67
C ASP A 60 -5.45 -3.64 -1.30
N LEU A 61 -5.26 -2.44 -1.87
CA LEU A 61 -6.13 -1.30 -1.61
C LEU A 61 -7.54 -1.50 -2.15
N SER A 62 -7.71 -2.19 -3.29
CA SER A 62 -9.03 -2.52 -3.83
C SER A 62 -9.80 -3.46 -2.89
N LYS A 63 -9.11 -4.46 -2.33
CA LYS A 63 -9.71 -5.39 -1.36
C LYS A 63 -10.15 -4.67 -0.08
N LEU A 64 -9.35 -3.73 0.42
CA LEU A 64 -9.71 -2.88 1.56
C LEU A 64 -10.89 -1.97 1.22
N ALA A 65 -10.96 -1.46 0.00
CA ALA A 65 -12.06 -0.63 -0.46
C ALA A 65 -13.38 -1.41 -0.51
N ASP A 66 -13.37 -2.61 -1.06
CA ASP A 66 -14.52 -3.51 -1.11
C ASP A 66 -15.07 -3.82 0.28
N GLN A 67 -14.18 -4.10 1.26
CA GLN A 67 -14.57 -4.34 2.65
C GLN A 67 -15.28 -3.13 3.30
N SER A 68 -14.93 -1.92 2.88
CA SER A 68 -15.56 -0.68 3.37
C SER A 68 -16.78 -0.23 2.54
N GLY A 69 -17.09 -0.98 1.47
CA GLY A 69 -18.12 -0.64 0.49
C GLY A 69 -17.80 0.61 -0.32
N ALA A 70 -16.52 0.93 -0.51
CA ALA A 70 -16.08 2.08 -1.28
C ALA A 70 -15.96 1.74 -2.77
N ILE A 71 -16.17 2.75 -3.62
CA ILE A 71 -16.03 2.60 -5.07
C ILE A 71 -14.55 2.74 -5.44
N VAL A 72 -13.99 1.78 -6.15
CA VAL A 72 -12.62 1.87 -6.68
C VAL A 72 -12.65 2.42 -8.10
N LYS A 73 -11.83 3.44 -8.37
CA LYS A 73 -11.61 4.00 -9.71
C LYS A 73 -10.12 3.97 -10.06
N ILE A 74 -9.80 3.34 -11.18
CA ILE A 74 -8.46 3.41 -11.78
C ILE A 74 -8.43 4.59 -12.74
N ILE A 75 -7.45 5.47 -12.56
CA ILE A 75 -7.29 6.72 -13.29
C ILE A 75 -6.06 6.62 -14.18
N SER A 76 -6.27 6.81 -15.48
CA SER A 76 -5.19 6.87 -16.46
C SER A 76 -4.39 8.16 -16.32
N SER A 77 -3.07 8.10 -16.53
CA SER A 77 -2.19 9.27 -16.49
C SER A 77 -2.07 10.01 -17.82
N GLU A 78 -2.82 9.58 -18.85
CA GLU A 78 -2.85 10.22 -20.18
C GLU A 78 -3.42 11.64 -20.16
N PHE A 79 -4.29 11.94 -19.20
CA PHE A 79 -4.89 13.26 -19.01
C PHE A 79 -4.17 14.05 -17.92
N GLU A 80 -4.30 15.39 -17.96
CA GLU A 80 -3.60 16.28 -17.02
C GLU A 80 -3.94 15.95 -15.56
N GLU A 81 -5.21 15.73 -15.26
CA GLU A 81 -5.68 15.42 -13.90
C GLU A 81 -5.15 14.08 -13.40
N GLY A 82 -5.06 13.08 -14.28
CA GLY A 82 -4.48 11.78 -13.97
C GLY A 82 -2.98 11.85 -13.72
N ALA A 83 -2.26 12.63 -14.53
CA ALA A 83 -0.85 12.92 -14.31
C ALA A 83 -0.63 13.69 -12.99
N GLN A 84 -1.52 14.62 -12.65
CA GLN A 84 -1.49 15.34 -11.37
C GLN A 84 -1.75 14.41 -10.18
N LEU A 85 -2.70 13.47 -10.28
CA LEU A 85 -2.94 12.46 -9.24
C LEU A 85 -1.66 11.69 -8.91
N TYR A 86 -0.91 11.27 -9.95
CA TYR A 86 0.35 10.57 -9.75
C TYR A 86 1.44 11.47 -9.17
N LYS A 87 1.67 12.65 -9.77
CA LYS A 87 2.78 13.54 -9.39
C LYS A 87 2.58 14.23 -8.03
N ALA A 88 1.38 14.69 -7.72
CA ALA A 88 1.09 15.45 -6.51
C ALA A 88 0.72 14.56 -5.32
N PHE A 89 0.00 13.46 -5.56
CA PHE A 89 -0.51 12.58 -4.50
C PHE A 89 0.15 11.20 -4.47
N GLY A 90 1.18 10.97 -5.29
CA GLY A 90 1.89 9.69 -5.34
C GLY A 90 1.06 8.52 -5.91
N GLY A 91 -0.02 8.85 -6.64
CA GLY A 91 -0.88 7.90 -7.34
C GLY A 91 -2.00 7.29 -6.51
N ILE A 92 -2.26 7.80 -5.30
CA ILE A 92 -3.31 7.30 -4.41
C ILE A 92 -4.07 8.49 -3.81
N ALA A 93 -5.38 8.54 -3.98
CA ALA A 93 -6.25 9.52 -3.34
C ALA A 93 -7.59 8.89 -2.91
N ALA A 94 -8.30 9.52 -1.97
CA ALA A 94 -9.61 9.05 -1.54
C ALA A 94 -10.56 10.23 -1.27
N ILE A 95 -11.81 10.07 -1.69
CA ILE A 95 -12.93 10.92 -1.32
C ILE A 95 -13.62 10.26 -0.13
N LEU A 96 -13.80 11.01 0.96
CA LEU A 96 -14.38 10.51 2.20
C LEU A 96 -15.87 10.86 2.28
N ARG A 97 -16.69 9.91 2.78
CA ARG A 97 -18.13 10.14 3.06
C ARG A 97 -18.35 11.19 4.14
N PHE A 98 -17.45 11.23 5.11
CA PHE A 98 -17.51 12.11 6.26
C PHE A 98 -16.11 12.62 6.58
N LYS A 99 -16.02 13.85 7.10
CA LYS A 99 -14.76 14.40 7.58
C LYS A 99 -14.31 13.61 8.81
N THR A 100 -13.15 12.95 8.71
CA THR A 100 -12.56 12.15 9.80
C THR A 100 -11.48 12.89 10.58
N GLY A 101 -11.07 14.08 10.11
CA GLY A 101 -10.10 14.92 10.81
C GLY A 101 -10.77 15.84 11.83
N HIS A 102 -10.41 15.70 13.10
CA HIS A 102 -10.44 16.83 14.03
C HIS A 102 -9.32 17.78 13.60
N VAL A 103 -9.71 19.01 13.23
CA VAL A 103 -8.78 20.13 13.10
C VAL A 103 -8.90 20.94 14.37
#